data_AF-A0A848IB56-F1
#
_entry.id   AF-A0A848IB56-F1
#
_cell.length_a   1.000
_cell.length_b   1.000
_cell.length_c   1.000
_cell.angle_alpha   90.00
_cell.angle_beta   90.00
_cell.angle_gamma   90.00
#
_symmetry.space_group_name_H-M   'P 1'
#
loop_
_entity.id
_entity.type
_entity.pdbx_description
1 polymer ?
#
loop_
_entity_poly.entity_id
_entity_poly.type
_entity_poly.pdbx_seq_one_letter_code
_entity_poly.pdbx_strand_id
1 'polypeptide(L)'
;MNRQKGNFLNNLEDFLPLWDRANAAIQTLAHSARTEPTLYFDSIDISTPTFFFFIRALLAFEGADTFVVLALRPDPFTYFHHHFKKYPAFFVGPEHSVDDYFAFLNADPGDSLADALASNAQRYAILPINGSWFVYGNWSKEMSALTGPLDVLKFSRGHYPFFLYPGPNIQIVD
;
A
#
# COMPACT_ATOMS: atom_id res chain seq x y z
N MET A 1 29.47 2.17 12.68
CA MET A 1 28.20 2.78 12.28
C MET A 1 27.66 2.00 11.08
N ASN A 2 26.95 0.89 11.32
CA ASN A 2 26.43 0.03 10.26
C ASN A 2 24.97 0.40 10.00
N ARG A 3 24.74 1.13 8.90
CA ARG A 3 23.42 1.50 8.42
C ARG A 3 22.73 0.23 7.90
N GLN A 4 21.87 -0.40 8.69
CA GLN A 4 20.75 -1.16 8.12
C GLN A 4 19.85 -0.13 7.42
N LYS A 5 20.12 0.13 6.14
CA LYS A 5 19.28 0.97 5.28
C LYS A 5 18.79 0.09 4.14
N GLY A 6 17.66 -0.56 4.36
CA GLY A 6 17.02 -1.43 3.38
C GLY A 6 16.02 -2.34 4.09
N ASN A 7 14.84 -1.80 4.40
CA ASN A 7 13.77 -2.52 5.13
C ASN A 7 12.87 -3.35 4.20
N PHE A 8 13.41 -3.74 3.06
CA PHE A 8 12.76 -4.69 2.17
C PHE A 8 12.73 -6.07 2.82
N LEU A 9 11.65 -6.82 2.62
CA LEU A 9 11.58 -8.22 3.04
C LEU A 9 12.56 -9.06 2.24
N ASN A 10 13.30 -9.94 2.92
CA ASN A 10 14.34 -10.76 2.32
C ASN A 10 13.96 -12.25 2.23
N ASN A 11 12.86 -12.65 2.88
CA ASN A 11 12.38 -14.02 2.91
C ASN A 11 11.02 -14.14 2.22
N LEU A 12 10.85 -15.26 1.51
CA LEU A 12 9.59 -15.57 0.84
C LEU A 12 8.47 -15.85 1.83
N GLU A 13 8.80 -16.44 2.99
CA GLU A 13 7.84 -16.84 4.02
C GLU A 13 7.08 -15.66 4.62
N ASP A 14 7.71 -14.50 4.78
CA ASP A 14 7.00 -13.30 5.28
C ASP A 14 6.29 -12.56 4.13
N PHE A 15 6.85 -12.59 2.91
CA PHE A 15 6.28 -11.86 1.78
C PHE A 15 5.03 -12.54 1.19
N LEU A 16 5.07 -13.86 1.00
CA LEU A 16 4.05 -14.60 0.26
C LEU A 16 2.63 -14.44 0.86
N PRO A 17 2.41 -14.54 2.19
CA PRO A 17 1.09 -14.33 2.77
C PRO A 17 0.53 -12.92 2.54
N LEU A 18 1.40 -11.91 2.53
CA LEU A 18 1.03 -10.51 2.30
C LEU A 18 0.65 -10.30 0.84
N TRP A 19 1.43 -10.88 -0.07
CA TRP A 19 1.17 -10.85 -1.51
C TRP A 19 -0.13 -11.60 -1.87
N ASP A 20 -0.36 -12.78 -1.30
CA ASP A 20 -1.60 -13.55 -1.51
C ASP A 20 -2.83 -12.77 -1.04
N ARG A 21 -2.76 -12.17 0.16
CA ARG A 21 -3.85 -11.34 0.70
C ARG A 21 -4.10 -10.10 -0.16
N ALA A 22 -3.05 -9.42 -0.64
CA ALA A 22 -3.19 -8.29 -1.54
C ALA A 22 -3.86 -8.70 -2.85
N ASN A 23 -3.44 -9.81 -3.47
CA ASN A 23 -4.04 -10.30 -4.70
C ASN A 23 -5.50 -10.72 -4.51
N ALA A 24 -5.83 -11.41 -3.41
CA ALA A 24 -7.21 -11.76 -3.09
C ALA A 24 -8.09 -10.51 -2.97
N ALA A 25 -7.63 -9.47 -2.26
CA ALA A 25 -8.35 -8.21 -2.12
C ALA A 25 -8.53 -7.49 -3.47
N ILE A 26 -7.51 -7.52 -4.35
CA ILE A 26 -7.59 -6.96 -5.71
C ILE A 26 -8.60 -7.72 -6.56
N GLN A 27 -8.63 -9.05 -6.47
CA GLN A 27 -9.65 -9.85 -7.16
C GLN A 27 -11.05 -9.49 -6.67
N THR A 28 -11.25 -9.32 -5.36
CA THR A 28 -12.53 -8.83 -4.82
C THR A 28 -12.86 -7.44 -5.35
N LEU A 29 -11.90 -6.50 -5.37
CA LEU A 29 -12.09 -5.15 -5.89
C LEU A 29 -12.48 -5.16 -7.39
N ALA A 30 -11.81 -5.97 -8.21
CA ALA A 30 -12.08 -6.10 -9.64
C ALA A 30 -13.47 -6.67 -9.94
N HIS A 31 -13.96 -7.58 -9.10
CA HIS A 31 -15.28 -8.22 -9.25
C HIS A 31 -16.37 -7.56 -8.41
N SER A 32 -16.03 -6.56 -7.59
CA SER A 32 -17.00 -5.88 -6.75
C SER A 32 -18.06 -5.21 -7.63
N ALA A 33 -19.32 -5.54 -7.37
CA ALA A 33 -20.41 -4.76 -7.95
C ALA A 33 -20.28 -3.31 -7.46
N ARG A 34 -20.59 -2.33 -8.30
CA ARG A 34 -20.54 -0.88 -7.95
C ARG A 34 -21.29 -0.49 -6.67
N THR A 35 -22.10 -1.39 -6.13
CA THR A 35 -22.86 -1.23 -4.89
C THR A 35 -22.02 -1.37 -3.63
N GLU A 36 -20.86 -2.05 -3.68
CA GLU A 36 -19.97 -2.13 -2.54
C GLU A 36 -19.25 -0.78 -2.34
N PRO A 37 -19.35 -0.18 -1.14
CA PRO A 37 -18.76 1.13 -0.91
C PRO A 37 -17.23 1.03 -1.04
N THR A 38 -16.66 1.83 -1.94
CA THR A 38 -15.22 1.98 -2.15
C THR A 38 -14.91 3.47 -2.08
N LEU A 39 -13.82 3.83 -1.42
CA LEU A 39 -13.35 5.22 -1.36
C LEU A 39 -12.16 5.38 -2.29
N TYR A 40 -12.19 6.40 -3.14
CA TYR A 40 -11.15 6.66 -4.12
C TYR A 40 -10.36 7.89 -3.74
N PHE A 41 -9.08 7.94 -4.06
CA PHE A 41 -8.20 9.09 -3.80
C PHE A 41 -7.04 9.08 -4.79
N ASP A 42 -6.25 10.15 -4.83
CA ASP A 42 -5.14 10.25 -5.78
C ASP A 42 -4.05 9.25 -5.41
N SER A 43 -3.51 8.54 -6.40
CA SER A 43 -2.45 7.57 -6.15
C SER A 43 -1.17 8.18 -5.58
N ILE A 44 -0.94 9.49 -5.80
CA ILE A 44 0.21 10.24 -5.25
C ILE A 44 0.11 10.41 -3.73
N ASP A 45 -1.08 10.26 -3.15
CA ASP A 45 -1.32 10.49 -1.73
C ASP A 45 -0.44 9.62 -0.84
N ILE A 46 -0.06 8.40 -1.29
CA ILE A 46 0.90 7.53 -0.60
C ILE A 46 2.19 8.26 -0.21
N SER A 47 2.59 9.26 -0.98
CA SER A 47 3.80 10.06 -0.77
C SER A 47 3.55 11.33 0.05
N THR A 48 2.43 11.42 0.78
CA THR A 48 2.08 12.59 1.60
C THR A 48 2.07 12.27 3.11
N PRO A 49 2.46 13.24 3.98
CA PRO A 49 2.38 13.04 5.42
C PRO A 49 0.94 12.82 5.90
N THR A 50 -0.03 13.51 5.28
CA THR A 50 -1.44 13.42 5.65
C THR A 50 -1.97 12.00 5.45
N PHE A 51 -1.59 11.35 4.34
CA PHE A 51 -1.96 9.96 4.10
C PHE A 51 -1.33 9.01 5.12
N PHE A 52 -0.05 9.19 5.47
CA PHE A 52 0.59 8.42 6.54
C PHE A 52 -0.20 8.52 7.85
N PHE A 53 -0.53 9.74 8.29
CA PHE A 53 -1.29 9.93 9.53
C PHE A 53 -2.72 9.37 9.44
N PHE A 54 -3.34 9.42 8.26
CA PHE A 54 -4.62 8.77 8.01
C PHE A 54 -4.53 7.25 8.19
N ILE A 55 -3.53 6.59 7.59
CA ILE A 55 -3.33 5.14 7.76
C ILE A 55 -3.08 4.79 9.24
N ARG A 56 -2.33 5.62 9.98
CA ARG A 56 -2.11 5.44 11.42
C ARG A 56 -3.40 5.56 12.23
N ALA A 57 -4.26 6.52 11.90
CA ALA A 57 -5.57 6.67 12.52
C ALA A 57 -6.48 5.48 12.22
N LEU A 58 -6.42 4.96 10.98
CA LEU A 58 -7.20 3.80 10.55
C LEU A 58 -6.78 2.51 11.27
N LEU A 59 -5.48 2.31 11.48
CA LEU A 59 -4.95 1.22 12.30
C LEU A 59 -5.45 1.31 13.74
N ALA A 60 -5.33 2.48 14.36
CA ALA A 60 -5.77 2.69 15.73
C ALA A 60 -7.28 2.43 15.90
N PHE A 61 -8.09 2.81 14.90
CA PHE A 61 -9.52 2.53 14.86
C PHE A 61 -9.83 1.02 14.90
N GLU A 62 -9.04 0.20 14.20
CA GLU A 62 -9.17 -1.26 14.22
C GLU A 62 -8.45 -1.96 15.39
N GLY A 63 -7.80 -1.20 16.29
CA GLY A 63 -6.97 -1.78 17.35
C GLY A 63 -5.69 -2.44 16.84
N ALA A 64 -5.22 -2.05 15.65
CA ALA A 64 -3.95 -2.45 15.06
C ALA A 64 -2.92 -1.31 15.15
N ASP A 65 -1.65 -1.63 14.96
CA ASP A 65 -0.55 -0.67 15.06
C ASP A 65 0.49 -0.77 13.93
N THR A 66 0.39 -1.81 13.11
CA THR A 66 1.38 -2.15 12.09
C THR A 66 0.69 -2.40 10.75
N PHE A 67 1.24 -1.78 9.71
CA PHE A 67 0.84 -2.01 8.32
C PHE A 67 2.04 -2.38 7.46
N VAL A 68 1.76 -2.94 6.29
CA VAL A 68 2.74 -3.19 5.25
C VAL A 68 2.41 -2.35 4.02
N VAL A 69 3.46 -1.86 3.35
CA VAL A 69 3.40 -1.39 1.96
C VAL A 69 4.11 -2.43 1.10
N LEU A 70 3.51 -2.81 -0.03
CA LEU A 70 4.16 -3.68 -1.01
C LEU A 70 3.90 -3.24 -2.44
N ALA A 71 4.92 -3.32 -3.29
CA ALA A 71 4.75 -3.18 -4.73
C ALA A 71 4.21 -4.48 -5.33
N LEU A 72 3.33 -4.33 -6.31
CA LEU A 72 2.69 -5.42 -7.05
C LEU A 72 3.08 -5.39 -8.52
N ARG A 73 3.44 -4.20 -9.03
CA ARG A 73 4.07 -4.00 -10.33
C ARG A 73 5.23 -2.99 -10.17
N PRO A 74 6.41 -3.24 -10.77
CA PRO A 74 6.85 -4.45 -11.46
C PRO A 74 6.71 -5.76 -10.67
N ASP A 75 6.70 -6.89 -11.37
CA ASP A 75 6.41 -8.19 -10.77
C ASP A 75 7.39 -8.50 -9.61
N PRO A 76 6.89 -8.79 -8.39
CA PRO A 76 7.75 -8.98 -7.22
C PRO A 76 8.79 -10.11 -7.35
N PHE A 77 8.48 -11.15 -8.13
CA PHE A 77 9.31 -12.35 -8.21
C PHE A 77 10.29 -12.28 -9.37
N THR A 78 9.79 -12.02 -10.57
CA THR A 78 10.55 -12.04 -11.82
C THR A 78 11.31 -10.75 -12.09
N TYR A 79 10.90 -9.63 -11.46
CA TYR A 79 11.63 -8.37 -11.52
C TYR A 79 12.40 -8.11 -10.22
N PHE A 80 11.69 -7.77 -9.13
CA PHE A 80 12.35 -7.30 -7.90
C PHE A 80 13.27 -8.35 -7.29
N HIS A 81 12.76 -9.55 -7.00
CA HIS A 81 13.59 -10.60 -6.43
C HIS A 81 14.70 -11.04 -7.39
N HIS A 82 14.41 -11.13 -8.69
CA HIS A 82 15.42 -11.48 -9.69
C HIS A 82 16.63 -10.53 -9.65
N HIS A 83 16.38 -9.21 -9.68
CA HIS A 83 17.40 -8.18 -9.74
C HIS A 83 18.05 -7.88 -8.39
N PHE A 84 17.28 -7.83 -7.31
CA PHE A 84 17.75 -7.29 -6.01
C PHE A 84 17.88 -8.35 -4.91
N LYS A 85 17.39 -9.58 -5.13
CA LYS A 85 17.30 -10.65 -4.10
C LYS A 85 16.49 -10.22 -2.86
N LYS A 86 15.52 -9.34 -3.07
CA LYS A 86 14.60 -8.82 -2.05
C LYS A 86 13.19 -8.78 -2.62
N TYR A 87 12.20 -8.84 -1.75
CA TYR A 87 10.80 -8.63 -2.10
C TYR A 87 10.40 -7.18 -1.82
N PRO A 88 9.62 -6.54 -2.72
CA PRO A 88 9.33 -5.11 -2.67
C PRO A 88 8.27 -4.77 -1.62
N ALA A 89 8.54 -5.05 -0.35
CA ALA A 89 7.62 -4.79 0.75
C ALA A 89 8.38 -4.35 2.01
N PHE A 90 7.76 -3.52 2.85
CA PHE A 90 8.30 -3.12 4.14
C PHE A 90 7.19 -2.93 5.18
N PHE A 91 7.52 -3.19 6.44
CA PHE A 91 6.62 -2.96 7.58
C PHE A 91 6.78 -1.54 8.13
N VAL A 92 5.68 -1.02 8.66
CA VAL A 92 5.64 0.25 9.38
C VAL A 92 4.90 0.02 10.71
N GLY A 93 5.70 -0.29 11.73
CA GLY A 93 5.27 -0.49 13.11
C GLY A 93 5.06 0.80 13.92
N PRO A 94 4.63 0.69 15.19
CA PRO A 94 4.31 1.82 16.05
C PRO A 94 5.48 2.78 16.35
N GLU A 95 6.71 2.28 16.29
CA GLU A 95 7.96 2.99 16.52
C GLU A 95 8.41 3.85 15.33
N HIS A 96 7.84 3.62 14.14
CA HIS A 96 8.25 4.30 12.92
C HIS A 96 7.57 5.66 12.76
N SER A 97 8.38 6.67 12.46
CA SER A 97 7.93 8.01 12.15
C SER A 97 7.49 8.16 10.68
N VAL A 98 6.93 9.33 10.34
CA VAL A 98 6.65 9.69 8.94
C VAL A 98 7.94 9.79 8.11
N ASP A 99 9.06 10.19 8.72
CA ASP A 99 10.36 10.26 8.05
C ASP A 99 10.89 8.85 7.76
N ASP A 100 10.69 7.89 8.68
CA ASP A 100 11.04 6.49 8.46
C ASP A 100 10.20 5.90 7.31
N TYR A 101 8.89 6.16 7.32
CA TYR A 101 7.99 5.77 6.24
C TYR A 101 8.47 6.27 4.86
N PHE A 102 8.84 7.55 4.75
CA PHE A 102 9.39 8.08 3.51
C PHE A 102 10.77 7.53 3.19
N ALA A 103 11.61 7.30 4.18
CA ALA A 103 12.90 6.65 3.98
C ALA A 103 12.73 5.23 3.43
N PHE A 104 11.67 4.51 3.82
CA PHE A 104 11.38 3.17 3.31
C PHE A 104 10.82 3.20 1.89
N LEU A 105 9.88 4.11 1.61
CA LEU A 105 9.36 4.33 0.26
C LEU A 105 10.48 4.67 -0.74
N ASN A 106 11.47 5.45 -0.32
CA ASN A 106 12.60 5.89 -1.14
C ASN A 106 13.86 5.02 -0.96
N ALA A 107 13.75 3.87 -0.28
CA ALA A 107 14.90 3.02 -0.05
C ALA A 107 15.38 2.37 -1.35
N ASP A 108 16.70 2.32 -1.53
CA ASP A 108 17.33 1.61 -2.63
C ASP A 108 17.16 0.08 -2.45
N PRO A 109 16.49 -0.63 -3.38
CA PRO A 109 16.36 -2.08 -3.30
C PRO A 109 17.68 -2.81 -3.57
N GLY A 110 18.64 -2.23 -4.30
CA GLY A 110 19.93 -2.84 -4.59
C GLY A 110 20.70 -2.11 -5.70
N ASP A 111 21.36 -1.01 -5.32
CA ASP A 111 22.16 -0.13 -6.18
C ASP A 111 21.38 0.49 -7.36
N SER A 112 20.08 0.70 -7.17
CA SER A 112 19.21 1.39 -8.12
C SER A 112 18.13 2.19 -7.40
N LEU A 113 18.43 3.46 -7.10
CA LEU A 113 17.45 4.39 -6.54
C LEU A 113 16.21 4.59 -7.42
N ALA A 114 16.35 4.40 -8.74
CA ALA A 114 15.23 4.45 -9.67
C ALA A 114 14.20 3.33 -9.40
N ASP A 115 14.61 2.24 -8.75
CA ASP A 115 13.78 1.10 -8.39
C ASP A 115 13.17 1.18 -6.98
N ALA A 116 13.34 2.32 -6.29
CA ALA A 116 12.64 2.58 -5.04
C ALA A 116 11.12 2.51 -5.23
N LEU A 117 10.37 2.13 -4.20
CA LEU A 117 8.90 2.01 -4.27
C LEU A 117 8.24 3.33 -4.67
N ALA A 118 8.70 4.46 -4.13
CA ALA A 118 8.22 5.80 -4.48
C ALA A 118 8.43 6.17 -5.95
N SER A 119 9.32 5.48 -6.67
CA SER A 119 9.69 5.80 -8.05
C SER A 119 9.25 4.75 -9.08
N ASN A 120 9.16 3.47 -8.69
CA ASN A 120 8.91 2.37 -9.62
C ASN A 120 7.65 1.54 -9.31
N ALA A 121 6.99 1.73 -8.16
CA ALA A 121 5.79 0.95 -7.83
C ALA A 121 4.57 1.40 -8.65
N GLN A 122 4.46 0.91 -9.89
CA GLN A 122 3.34 1.18 -10.79
C GLN A 122 1.99 0.77 -10.19
N ARG A 123 2.00 -0.32 -9.41
CA ARG A 123 0.86 -0.78 -8.61
C ARG A 123 1.36 -1.14 -7.23
N TYR A 124 0.62 -0.77 -6.21
CA TYR A 124 0.97 -1.04 -4.82
C TYR A 124 -0.25 -1.45 -4.01
N ALA A 125 0.03 -2.07 -2.88
CA ALA A 125 -0.95 -2.38 -1.85
C ALA A 125 -0.50 -1.84 -0.50
N ILE A 126 -1.46 -1.46 0.34
CA ILE A 126 -1.25 -1.15 1.75
C ILE A 126 -2.32 -1.86 2.55
N LEU A 127 -1.92 -2.58 3.59
CA LEU A 127 -2.82 -3.37 4.42
C LEU A 127 -2.30 -3.48 5.85
N PRO A 128 -3.19 -3.56 6.84
CA PRO A 128 -2.81 -3.81 8.22
C PRO A 128 -2.33 -5.26 8.35
N ILE A 129 -1.37 -5.54 9.23
CA ILE A 129 -0.98 -6.95 9.49
C ILE A 129 -2.16 -7.73 10.03
N ASN A 130 -2.86 -7.15 11.01
CA ASN A 130 -4.13 -7.62 11.52
C ASN A 130 -5.17 -6.53 11.29
N GLY A 131 -6.14 -6.77 10.41
CA GLY A 131 -7.21 -5.81 10.11
C GLY A 131 -7.94 -6.13 8.82
N SER A 132 -8.99 -5.37 8.53
CA SER A 132 -10.00 -5.74 7.54
C SER A 132 -10.02 -4.85 6.29
N TRP A 133 -9.28 -3.74 6.30
CA TRP A 133 -9.18 -2.85 5.17
C TRP A 133 -7.99 -3.15 4.27
N PHE A 134 -8.05 -2.60 3.07
CA PHE A 134 -7.01 -2.71 2.06
C PHE A 134 -7.02 -1.47 1.17
N VAL A 135 -5.83 -0.97 0.85
CA VAL A 135 -5.61 0.05 -0.17
C VAL A 135 -4.92 -0.59 -1.36
N TYR A 136 -5.41 -0.26 -2.56
CA TYR A 136 -4.73 -0.54 -3.81
C TYR A 136 -4.52 0.75 -4.59
N GLY A 137 -3.30 0.96 -5.07
CA GLY A 137 -2.96 2.07 -5.94
C GLY A 137 -2.54 1.62 -7.33
N ASN A 138 -2.93 2.40 -8.33
CA ASN A 138 -2.55 2.21 -9.73
C ASN A 138 -2.13 3.56 -10.33
N TRP A 139 -0.82 3.76 -10.47
CA TRP A 139 -0.27 5.01 -10.99
C TRP A 139 -0.68 5.30 -12.43
N SER A 140 -0.89 4.29 -13.26
CA SER A 140 -1.33 4.50 -14.65
C SER A 140 -2.75 5.06 -14.76
N LYS A 141 -3.54 4.94 -13.68
CA LYS A 141 -4.88 5.51 -13.55
C LYS A 141 -4.90 6.76 -12.66
N GLU A 142 -3.75 7.13 -12.09
CA GLU A 142 -3.61 8.20 -11.10
C GLU A 142 -4.58 8.05 -9.91
N MET A 143 -4.95 6.81 -9.58
CA MET A 143 -6.05 6.51 -8.66
C MET A 143 -5.63 5.43 -7.67
N SER A 144 -6.11 5.57 -6.45
CA SER A 144 -6.10 4.57 -5.41
C SER A 144 -7.50 4.31 -4.89
N ALA A 145 -7.73 3.10 -4.38
CA ALA A 145 -8.99 2.66 -3.79
C ALA A 145 -8.73 2.10 -2.39
N LEU A 146 -9.54 2.52 -1.42
CA LEU A 146 -9.66 1.94 -0.09
C LEU A 146 -10.95 1.13 -0.02
N THR A 147 -10.83 -0.14 0.35
CA THR A 147 -11.93 -1.06 0.61
C THR A 147 -11.84 -1.61 2.03
N GLY A 148 -12.98 -2.06 2.55
CA GLY A 148 -13.10 -2.63 3.88
C GLY A 148 -14.55 -2.60 4.36
N PRO A 149 -14.80 -3.03 5.61
CA PRO A 149 -16.10 -2.96 6.24
C PRO A 149 -16.69 -1.53 6.31
N LEU A 150 -18.00 -1.43 6.43
CA LEU A 150 -18.72 -0.14 6.34
C LEU A 150 -18.30 0.87 7.42
N ASP A 151 -17.98 0.41 8.62
CA ASP A 151 -17.49 1.22 9.73
C ASP A 151 -16.09 1.80 9.46
N VAL A 152 -15.17 1.00 8.91
CA VAL A 152 -13.87 1.47 8.38
C VAL A 152 -14.10 2.61 7.39
N LEU A 153 -14.94 2.40 6.37
CA LEU A 153 -15.15 3.41 5.32
C LEU A 153 -15.84 4.67 5.85
N LYS A 154 -16.76 4.54 6.81
CA LYS A 154 -17.37 5.69 7.50
C LYS A 154 -16.32 6.46 8.30
N PHE A 155 -15.49 5.76 9.06
CA PHE A 155 -14.38 6.36 9.80
C PHE A 155 -13.46 7.11 8.84
N SER A 156 -13.06 6.48 7.74
CA SER A 156 -12.15 7.08 6.76
C SER A 156 -12.69 8.39 6.20
N ARG A 157 -13.97 8.44 5.78
CA ARG A 157 -14.59 9.69 5.28
C ARG A 157 -14.53 10.86 6.26
N GLY A 158 -14.53 10.58 7.57
CA GLY A 158 -14.40 11.61 8.61
C GLY A 158 -12.96 12.04 8.90
N HIS A 159 -11.96 11.29 8.45
CA HIS A 159 -10.54 11.48 8.83
C HIS A 159 -9.61 11.73 7.65
N TYR A 160 -10.10 11.62 6.41
CA TYR A 160 -9.34 11.91 5.21
C TYR A 160 -10.15 12.78 4.22
N PRO A 161 -9.74 14.03 3.99
CA PRO A 161 -10.57 14.99 3.23
C PRO A 161 -10.41 14.87 1.71
N PHE A 162 -9.44 14.09 1.22
CA PHE A 162 -9.05 14.06 -0.20
C PHE A 162 -9.70 12.94 -1.01
N PHE A 163 -10.82 12.38 -0.53
CA PHE A 163 -11.54 11.39 -1.31
C PHE A 163 -12.16 11.99 -2.58
N LEU A 164 -12.01 11.25 -3.67
CA LEU A 164 -12.51 11.52 -5.00
C LEU A 164 -13.82 10.78 -5.25
N TYR A 165 -14.59 11.33 -6.19
CA TYR A 165 -15.84 10.76 -6.69
C TYR A 165 -15.70 10.50 -8.18
N PRO A 166 -14.95 9.46 -8.58
CA PRO A 166 -14.72 9.17 -9.98
C PRO A 166 -16.05 8.86 -10.69
N GLY A 167 -16.08 9.12 -12.00
CA GLY A 167 -17.24 8.86 -12.83
C GLY A 167 -17.63 7.38 -12.82
N PRO A 168 -18.86 7.05 -13.26
CA PRO A 168 -19.43 5.71 -13.13
C PRO A 168 -18.51 4.62 -13.70
N ASN A 169 -17.82 4.87 -14.82
CA ASN A 169 -17.07 3.86 -15.56
C ASN A 169 -15.60 3.69 -15.11
N ILE A 170 -15.23 4.16 -13.92
CA ILE A 170 -13.88 3.95 -13.42
C ILE A 170 -13.62 2.46 -13.19
N GLN A 171 -12.49 1.98 -13.69
CA GLN A 171 -11.97 0.65 -13.42
C GLN A 171 -10.50 0.83 -13.02
N ILE A 172 -10.21 0.63 -11.74
CA ILE A 172 -8.87 0.82 -11.17
C ILE A 172 -7.99 -0.42 -11.32
N VAL A 173 -8.61 -1.61 -11.37
CA VAL A 173 -7.95 -2.90 -11.64
C VAL A 173 -8.18 -3.27 -13.10
N ASP A 174 -7.12 -3.40 -13.88
CA ASP A 174 -7.19 -3.82 -15.29
C ASP A 174 -7.59 -5.29 -15.46
#